data_AF-A0A1T2KVW1-F1
#
_entry.id   AF-A0A1T2KVW1-F1
#
_cell.length_a   1.000
_cell.length_b   1.000
_cell.length_c   1.000
_cell.angle_alpha   90.00
_cell.angle_beta   90.00
_cell.angle_gamma   90.00
#
_symmetry.space_group_name_H-M   'P 1'
#
loop_
_entity.id
_entity.type
_entity.pdbx_description
1 polymer ?
#
loop_
_entity_poly.entity_id
_entity_poly.type
_entity_poly.pdbx_seq_one_letter_code
_entity_poly.pdbx_strand_id
1 'polypeptide(L)'
;MLNTANLSLEQAPPISVPFRFFLTAPLFGIGAGLCLLVFGPDVLLSRWNSVTLSVSHLITLGMLAMVMCGAMLQMLPVLAGSPVPGVVLVGTAVHLLLVLGTVFLAVGFLRVDTLWMLLAMGALGGGLGLFILGIGIALWRVRFPNFTVTGMRLAVIALVVTVFLGVTLVGGVSGLWKMDFLMHMADVHLGWWLLGWVGLLLIGVSYQIVPMFHITPKYPLWMRKGLVPLLFFAIVAWSTFEVLAWESAEIRVWRDGMLLILASAFILFVVTTYLLIRQRKRKVPDITLMFWRLGLLAAVAVFEEGDEATRFFVVMDGQMKLTRTSIGGDEKVIELIRAGQTFAEALMFLEVPAYPVRASAIEKTQLIAFDNKAFLDLLRESVDTCFRIMADISMRLRSMVDEIDRLTMQSGRERVARYLYGQYLSVGESDFKLDAPKGVLASRLSVKPETFSRILHKLLDQGLVRVRGGNIEVLDPGRLCDSVGLGGLAGQCFPSH
;
A
#
# COMPACT_ATOMS: atom_id res chain seq x y z
N MET A 1 -9.84 -29.29 -11.11
CA MET A 1 -10.68 -29.32 -9.89
C MET A 1 -9.93 -28.60 -8.79
N LEU A 2 -10.50 -27.54 -8.20
CA LEU A 2 -9.97 -26.93 -6.98
C LEU A 2 -10.02 -28.03 -5.92
N ASN A 3 -8.85 -28.48 -5.46
CA ASN A 3 -8.78 -29.46 -4.38
C ASN A 3 -9.18 -28.73 -3.08
N THR A 4 -10.48 -28.64 -2.82
CA THR A 4 -11.10 -28.12 -1.59
C THR A 4 -10.79 -28.98 -0.36
N ALA A 5 -9.94 -30.00 -0.51
CA ALA A 5 -9.68 -31.09 0.42
C ALA A 5 -9.20 -30.72 1.85
N ASN A 6 -9.12 -29.44 2.23
CA ASN A 6 -8.70 -29.03 3.57
C ASN A 6 -9.55 -27.91 4.20
N LEU A 7 -10.75 -27.61 3.68
CA LEU A 7 -11.64 -26.61 4.30
C LEU A 7 -12.84 -27.28 4.98
N SER A 8 -13.09 -26.91 6.22
CA SER A 8 -14.24 -27.35 7.02
C SER A 8 -15.35 -26.30 6.99
N LEU A 9 -15.94 -26.06 5.82
CA LEU A 9 -16.96 -25.02 5.63
C LEU A 9 -18.16 -25.16 6.57
N GLU A 10 -18.53 -26.39 6.92
CA GLU A 10 -19.62 -26.70 7.87
C GLU A 10 -19.36 -26.20 9.29
N GLN A 11 -18.11 -25.92 9.64
CA GLN A 11 -17.74 -25.41 10.96
C GLN A 11 -17.72 -23.87 11.03
N ALA A 12 -18.11 -23.18 9.96
CA ALA A 12 -18.18 -21.73 9.96
C ALA A 12 -19.15 -21.24 11.05
N PRO A 13 -18.79 -20.21 11.83
CA PRO A 13 -19.71 -19.63 12.80
C PRO A 13 -20.86 -18.90 12.09
N PRO A 14 -21.95 -18.57 12.80
CA PRO A 14 -22.97 -17.66 12.28
C PRO A 14 -22.34 -16.37 11.78
N ILE A 15 -22.78 -15.89 10.61
CA ILE A 15 -22.21 -14.70 9.93
C ILE A 15 -22.26 -13.44 10.81
N SER A 16 -23.23 -13.37 11.72
CA SER A 16 -23.38 -12.28 12.68
C SER A 16 -22.22 -12.17 13.68
N VAL A 17 -21.41 -13.22 13.85
CA VAL A 17 -20.22 -13.17 14.71
C VAL A 17 -19.11 -12.34 14.07
N PRO A 18 -18.55 -12.66 12.89
CA PRO A 18 -17.51 -11.84 12.28
C PRO A 18 -18.01 -10.47 11.82
N PHE A 19 -19.26 -10.36 11.32
CA PHE A 19 -19.76 -9.12 10.73
C PHE A 19 -19.79 -7.94 11.71
N ARG A 20 -20.12 -8.16 12.99
CA ARG A 20 -20.13 -7.06 13.96
C ARG A 20 -18.75 -6.42 14.13
N PHE A 21 -17.68 -7.21 14.07
CA PHE A 21 -16.32 -6.68 14.12
C PHE A 21 -16.01 -5.86 12.87
N PHE A 22 -16.34 -6.39 11.69
CA PHE A 22 -16.08 -5.72 10.42
C PHE A 22 -16.89 -4.43 10.22
N LEU A 23 -18.12 -4.38 10.74
CA LEU A 23 -18.97 -3.18 10.65
C LEU A 23 -18.54 -2.09 11.64
N THR A 24 -18.03 -2.47 12.82
CA THR A 24 -17.59 -1.49 13.81
C THR A 24 -16.18 -0.96 13.52
N ALA A 25 -15.28 -1.76 12.97
CA ALA A 25 -13.88 -1.37 12.76
C ALA A 25 -13.67 -0.06 11.97
N PRO A 26 -14.39 0.22 10.86
CA PRO A 26 -14.24 1.48 10.12
C PRO A 26 -14.61 2.71 10.94
N LEU A 27 -15.52 2.59 11.93
CA LEU A 27 -15.94 3.71 12.77
C LEU A 27 -14.78 4.22 13.64
N PHE A 28 -13.89 3.33 14.08
CA PHE A 28 -12.68 3.71 14.80
C PHE A 28 -11.65 4.39 13.89
N GLY A 29 -11.54 3.96 12.62
CA GLY A 29 -10.73 4.66 11.62
C GLY A 29 -11.23 6.08 11.35
N ILE A 30 -12.56 6.26 11.25
CA ILE A 30 -13.18 7.58 11.16
C ILE A 30 -12.89 8.39 12.42
N GLY A 31 -13.02 7.80 13.61
CA GLY A 31 -12.70 8.45 14.89
C GLY A 31 -11.25 8.92 14.98
N ALA A 32 -10.30 8.12 14.50
CA ALA A 32 -8.89 8.49 14.42
C ALA A 32 -8.68 9.69 13.47
N GLY A 33 -9.31 9.67 12.29
CA GLY A 33 -9.27 10.79 11.33
C GLY A 33 -9.88 12.07 11.90
N LEU A 34 -11.01 11.97 12.61
CA LEU A 34 -11.63 13.10 13.28
C LEU A 34 -10.73 13.69 14.38
N CYS A 35 -10.03 12.85 15.15
CA CYS A 35 -9.06 13.33 16.12
C CYS A 35 -7.96 14.15 15.44
N LEU A 36 -7.39 13.67 14.32
CA LEU A 36 -6.36 14.42 13.58
C LEU A 36 -6.91 15.73 12.98
N LEU A 37 -8.16 15.75 12.52
CA LEU A 37 -8.81 16.98 12.04
C LEU A 37 -9.02 18.02 13.14
N VAL A 38 -9.35 17.58 14.36
CA VAL A 38 -9.61 18.48 15.50
C VAL A 38 -8.31 18.99 16.11
N PHE A 39 -7.32 18.14 16.31
CA PHE A 39 -6.08 18.48 17.02
C PHE A 39 -4.94 18.92 16.09
N GLY A 40 -5.10 18.78 14.77
CA GLY A 40 -4.12 19.17 13.77
C GLY A 40 -3.01 18.12 13.54
N PRO A 41 -2.20 18.27 12.48
CA PRO A 41 -1.15 17.31 12.12
C PRO A 41 0.06 17.32 13.06
N ASP A 42 0.30 18.43 13.78
CA ASP A 42 1.48 18.59 14.65
C ASP A 42 1.53 17.57 15.80
N VAL A 43 0.39 16.98 16.16
CA VAL A 43 0.36 15.89 17.16
C VAL A 43 1.24 14.71 16.74
N LEU A 44 1.40 14.47 15.44
CA LEU A 44 2.19 13.38 14.88
C LEU A 44 3.71 13.59 14.95
N LEU A 45 4.18 14.78 15.33
CA LEU A 45 5.61 15.08 15.47
C LEU A 45 6.29 14.26 16.59
N SER A 46 5.51 13.81 17.57
CA SER A 46 6.00 12.95 18.65
C SER A 46 5.07 11.78 18.88
N ARG A 47 5.63 10.57 18.86
CA ARG A 47 4.90 9.35 19.21
C ARG A 47 4.40 9.31 20.66
N TRP A 48 4.97 10.16 21.52
CA TRP A 48 4.61 10.27 22.94
C TRP A 48 3.51 11.30 23.20
N ASN A 49 3.07 12.03 22.18
CA ASN A 49 1.92 12.90 22.30
C ASN A 49 0.67 12.06 22.64
N SER A 50 -0.11 12.50 23.62
CA SER A 50 -1.29 11.76 24.09
C SER A 50 -2.36 11.59 23.00
N VAL A 51 -2.53 12.58 22.12
CA VAL A 51 -3.42 12.47 20.95
C VAL A 51 -2.89 11.42 19.99
N THR A 52 -1.58 11.37 19.73
CA THR A 52 -0.95 10.36 18.86
C THR A 52 -1.09 8.94 19.43
N LEU A 53 -0.94 8.78 20.74
CA LEU A 53 -1.21 7.51 21.42
C LEU A 53 -2.69 7.12 21.31
N SER A 54 -3.61 8.06 21.45
CA SER A 54 -5.04 7.82 21.25
C SER A 54 -5.37 7.38 19.82
N VAL A 55 -4.91 8.15 18.82
CA VAL A 55 -5.09 7.86 17.39
C VAL A 55 -4.48 6.51 17.02
N SER A 56 -3.28 6.23 17.53
CA SER A 56 -2.62 4.94 17.31
C SER A 56 -3.50 3.79 17.81
N HIS A 57 -4.05 3.86 19.02
CA HIS A 57 -4.89 2.78 19.56
C HIS A 57 -6.28 2.70 18.92
N LEU A 58 -6.86 3.82 18.45
CA LEU A 58 -8.07 3.79 17.62
C LEU A 58 -7.82 2.98 16.32
N ILE A 59 -6.66 3.15 15.69
CA ILE A 59 -6.29 2.38 14.50
C ILE A 59 -5.91 0.94 14.87
N THR A 60 -5.02 0.73 15.83
CA THR A 60 -4.44 -0.60 16.10
C THR A 60 -5.42 -1.53 16.82
N LEU A 61 -6.16 -1.06 17.82
CA LEU A 61 -7.16 -1.86 18.54
C LEU A 61 -8.54 -1.75 17.89
N GLY A 62 -8.99 -0.51 17.64
CA GLY A 62 -10.34 -0.23 17.15
C GLY A 62 -10.59 -0.71 15.72
N MET A 63 -9.58 -0.64 14.85
CA MET A 63 -9.69 -1.11 13.47
C MET A 63 -8.98 -2.44 13.23
N LEU A 64 -7.65 -2.48 13.38
CA LEU A 64 -6.85 -3.65 12.98
C LEU A 64 -7.11 -4.88 13.84
N ALA A 65 -6.98 -4.78 15.17
CA ALA A 65 -7.25 -5.90 16.06
C ALA A 65 -8.71 -6.36 15.96
N MET A 66 -9.66 -5.42 15.83
CA MET A 66 -11.07 -5.74 15.66
C MET A 66 -11.32 -6.59 14.41
N VAL A 67 -10.80 -6.17 13.25
CA VAL A 67 -10.87 -6.95 12.00
C VAL A 67 -10.20 -8.31 12.17
N MET A 68 -9.01 -8.36 12.78
CA MET A 68 -8.27 -9.61 12.96
C MET A 68 -8.99 -10.60 13.89
N CYS A 69 -9.59 -10.13 14.99
CA CYS A 69 -10.39 -10.95 15.88
C CYS A 69 -11.62 -11.52 15.16
N GLY A 70 -12.37 -10.68 14.44
CA GLY A 70 -13.52 -11.12 13.64
C GLY A 70 -13.13 -12.16 12.58
N ALA A 71 -12.05 -11.88 11.85
CA ALA A 71 -11.51 -12.79 10.84
C ALA A 71 -11.02 -14.10 11.45
N MET A 72 -10.38 -14.08 12.62
CA MET A 72 -9.94 -15.31 13.31
C MET A 72 -11.10 -16.19 13.76
N LEU A 73 -12.14 -15.60 14.34
CA LEU A 73 -13.34 -16.33 14.75
C LEU A 73 -14.01 -17.04 13.55
N GLN A 74 -13.92 -16.47 12.35
CA GLN A 74 -14.44 -17.07 11.11
C GLN A 74 -13.48 -18.07 10.47
N MET A 75 -12.21 -17.69 10.30
CA MET A 75 -11.27 -18.45 9.48
C MET A 75 -10.69 -19.64 10.21
N LEU A 76 -10.51 -19.58 11.53
CA LEU A 76 -9.93 -20.70 12.27
C LEU A 76 -10.80 -21.96 12.15
N PRO A 77 -12.13 -21.94 12.43
CA PRO A 77 -12.95 -23.14 12.27
C PRO A 77 -12.92 -23.70 10.83
N VAL A 78 -12.92 -22.81 9.83
CA VAL A 78 -12.93 -23.19 8.42
C VAL A 78 -11.58 -23.77 7.96
N LEU A 79 -10.46 -23.18 8.40
CA LEU A 79 -9.11 -23.57 7.95
C LEU A 79 -8.48 -24.69 8.79
N ALA A 80 -8.86 -24.78 10.07
CA ALA A 80 -8.29 -25.73 11.02
C ALA A 80 -9.23 -26.89 11.36
N GLY A 81 -10.51 -26.81 10.97
CA GLY A 81 -11.49 -27.83 11.32
C GLY A 81 -11.73 -27.94 12.83
N SER A 82 -11.55 -26.84 13.56
CA SER A 82 -11.83 -26.77 15.00
C SER A 82 -12.72 -25.57 15.37
N PRO A 83 -13.97 -25.78 15.77
CA PRO A 83 -14.85 -24.68 16.13
C PRO A 83 -14.46 -24.06 17.47
N VAL A 84 -14.63 -22.74 17.58
CA VAL A 84 -14.42 -22.00 18.82
C VAL A 84 -15.55 -22.32 19.81
N PRO A 85 -15.25 -22.72 21.07
CA PRO A 85 -16.27 -23.01 22.06
C PRO A 85 -17.17 -21.80 22.31
N GLY A 86 -18.50 -21.99 22.26
CA GLY A 86 -19.45 -20.92 22.56
C GLY A 86 -19.25 -19.67 21.69
N VAL A 87 -18.89 -19.83 20.41
CA VAL A 87 -18.43 -18.75 19.52
C VAL A 87 -19.32 -17.51 19.49
N VAL A 88 -20.64 -17.67 19.65
CA VAL A 88 -21.59 -16.53 19.69
C VAL A 88 -21.41 -15.72 20.97
N LEU A 89 -21.37 -16.37 22.13
CA LEU A 89 -21.19 -15.71 23.42
C LEU A 89 -19.80 -15.09 23.51
N VAL A 90 -18.76 -15.88 23.20
CA VAL A 90 -17.36 -15.42 23.19
C VAL A 90 -17.20 -14.24 22.23
N GLY A 91 -17.67 -14.37 20.99
CA GLY A 91 -17.58 -13.29 19.99
C GLY A 91 -18.33 -12.03 20.40
N THR A 92 -19.49 -12.16 21.07
CA THR A 92 -20.25 -11.01 21.57
C THR A 92 -19.53 -10.30 22.70
N ALA A 93 -19.05 -11.06 23.70
CA ALA A 93 -18.35 -10.49 24.84
C ALA A 93 -17.01 -9.85 24.44
N VAL A 94 -16.23 -10.52 23.59
CA VAL A 94 -14.97 -9.99 23.05
C VAL A 94 -15.22 -8.69 22.29
N HIS A 95 -16.23 -8.64 21.41
CA HIS A 95 -16.56 -7.42 20.66
C HIS A 95 -16.93 -6.27 21.57
N LEU A 96 -17.84 -6.49 22.53
CA LEU A 96 -18.27 -5.46 23.48
C LEU A 96 -17.10 -4.91 24.29
N LEU A 97 -16.28 -5.78 24.86
CA LEU A 97 -15.15 -5.40 25.69
C LEU A 97 -14.04 -4.72 24.89
N LEU A 98 -13.79 -5.17 23.64
CA LEU A 98 -12.81 -4.53 22.76
C LEU A 98 -13.26 -3.13 22.33
N VAL A 99 -14.55 -2.95 22.01
CA VAL A 99 -15.12 -1.64 21.67
C VAL A 99 -15.01 -0.68 22.85
N LEU A 100 -15.55 -1.08 24.02
CA LEU A 100 -15.53 -0.24 25.22
C LEU A 100 -14.08 0.05 25.65
N GLY A 101 -13.23 -0.97 25.69
CA GLY A 101 -11.84 -0.82 26.08
C GLY A 101 -11.05 0.11 25.16
N THR A 102 -11.28 0.04 23.84
CA THR A 102 -10.63 0.96 22.89
C THR A 102 -11.09 2.39 23.10
N VAL A 103 -12.39 2.62 23.29
CA VAL A 103 -12.93 3.96 23.57
C VAL A 103 -12.36 4.50 24.89
N PHE A 104 -12.36 3.69 25.95
CA PHE A 104 -11.81 4.08 27.24
C PHE A 104 -10.33 4.42 27.15
N LEU A 105 -9.55 3.64 26.41
CA LEU A 105 -8.12 3.91 26.23
C LEU A 105 -7.89 5.22 25.47
N ALA A 106 -8.63 5.41 24.38
CA ALA A 106 -8.54 6.62 23.56
C ALA A 106 -8.91 7.88 24.37
N VAL A 107 -10.00 7.83 25.14
CA VAL A 107 -10.42 8.91 26.03
C VAL A 107 -9.42 9.12 27.17
N GLY A 108 -8.89 8.04 27.75
CA GLY A 108 -7.88 8.08 28.79
C GLY A 108 -6.62 8.81 28.35
N PHE A 109 -6.14 8.55 27.12
CA PHE A 109 -5.03 9.32 26.55
C PHE A 109 -5.41 10.78 26.27
N LEU A 110 -6.55 11.04 25.61
CA LEU A 110 -6.96 12.42 25.28
C LEU A 110 -7.13 13.31 26.51
N ARG A 111 -7.63 12.74 27.62
CA ARG A 111 -7.86 13.47 28.88
C ARG A 111 -6.69 13.36 29.86
N VAL A 112 -5.72 12.49 29.60
CA VAL A 112 -4.66 12.11 30.55
C VAL A 112 -5.27 11.72 31.90
N ASP A 113 -6.31 10.87 31.85
CA ASP A 113 -7.14 10.54 33.02
C ASP A 113 -6.97 9.07 33.44
N THR A 114 -6.56 8.88 34.70
CA THR A 114 -6.28 7.58 35.29
C THR A 114 -7.49 6.65 35.31
N LEU A 115 -8.69 7.14 35.60
CA LEU A 115 -9.88 6.28 35.71
C LEU A 115 -10.19 5.64 34.36
N TRP A 116 -10.19 6.43 33.28
CA TRP A 116 -10.42 5.91 31.94
C TRP A 116 -9.34 4.91 31.50
N MET A 117 -8.08 5.14 31.87
CA MET A 117 -7.00 4.19 31.62
C MET A 117 -7.18 2.87 32.38
N LEU A 118 -7.64 2.90 33.64
CA LEU A 118 -7.92 1.69 34.42
C LEU A 118 -9.12 0.90 33.88
N LEU A 119 -10.19 1.60 33.48
CA LEU A 119 -11.34 0.98 32.84
C LEU A 119 -10.93 0.32 31.51
N ALA A 120 -10.07 0.98 30.73
CA ALA A 120 -9.51 0.43 29.51
C ALA A 120 -8.67 -0.83 29.79
N MET A 121 -7.81 -0.79 30.81
CA MET A 121 -6.97 -1.92 31.22
C MET A 121 -7.82 -3.15 31.54
N GLY A 122 -8.91 -2.98 32.31
CA GLY A 122 -9.83 -4.07 32.64
C GLY A 122 -10.60 -4.60 31.42
N ALA A 123 -11.18 -3.69 30.63
CA ALA A 123 -11.98 -4.06 29.46
C ALA A 123 -11.13 -4.73 28.35
N LEU A 124 -9.99 -4.15 27.98
CA LEU A 124 -9.09 -4.70 26.96
C LEU A 124 -8.44 -6.01 27.43
N GLY A 125 -7.94 -6.05 28.67
CA GLY A 125 -7.33 -7.25 29.25
C GLY A 125 -8.33 -8.41 29.31
N GLY A 126 -9.54 -8.16 29.80
CA GLY A 126 -10.61 -9.16 29.85
C GLY A 126 -11.10 -9.59 28.45
N GLY A 127 -11.33 -8.64 27.55
CA GLY A 127 -11.81 -8.90 26.19
C GLY A 127 -10.80 -9.69 25.34
N LEU A 128 -9.55 -9.25 25.28
CA LEU A 128 -8.50 -9.94 24.54
C LEU A 128 -8.08 -11.24 25.23
N GLY A 129 -8.12 -11.32 26.57
CA GLY A 129 -7.91 -12.56 27.32
C GLY A 129 -8.96 -13.63 26.98
N LEU A 130 -10.24 -13.26 26.93
CA LEU A 130 -11.33 -14.16 26.52
C LEU A 130 -11.15 -14.64 25.07
N PHE A 131 -10.73 -13.75 24.18
CA PHE A 131 -10.42 -14.10 22.78
C PHE A 131 -9.27 -15.09 22.68
N ILE A 132 -8.15 -14.81 23.36
CA ILE A 132 -6.96 -15.68 23.42
C ILE A 132 -7.36 -17.07 23.94
N LEU A 133 -8.16 -17.14 25.00
CA LEU A 133 -8.61 -18.40 25.58
C LEU A 133 -9.48 -19.20 24.59
N GLY A 134 -10.49 -18.56 23.99
CA GLY A 134 -11.40 -19.24 23.05
C GLY A 134 -10.67 -19.76 21.80
N ILE A 135 -9.81 -18.94 21.20
CA ILE A 135 -8.99 -19.31 20.05
C ILE A 135 -7.93 -20.33 20.44
N GLY A 136 -7.28 -20.17 21.59
CA GLY A 136 -6.26 -21.09 22.11
C GLY A 136 -6.81 -22.50 22.32
N ILE A 137 -8.00 -22.63 22.89
CA ILE A 137 -8.69 -23.92 23.04
C ILE A 137 -8.97 -24.55 21.67
N ALA A 138 -9.46 -23.78 20.70
CA ALA A 138 -9.73 -24.28 19.36
C ALA A 138 -8.44 -24.74 18.65
N LEU A 139 -7.38 -23.94 18.71
CA LEU A 139 -6.07 -24.31 18.14
C LEU A 139 -5.46 -25.52 18.83
N TRP A 140 -5.62 -25.67 20.14
CA TRP A 140 -5.10 -26.81 20.90
C TRP A 140 -5.76 -28.14 20.51
N ARG A 141 -7.06 -28.12 20.19
CA ARG A 141 -7.81 -29.31 19.75
C ARG A 141 -7.37 -29.86 18.40
N VAL A 142 -6.62 -29.09 17.61
CA VAL A 142 -6.10 -29.53 16.31
C VAL A 142 -4.95 -30.53 16.50
N ARG A 143 -5.22 -31.83 16.31
CA ARG A 143 -4.24 -32.91 16.48
C ARG A 143 -3.11 -32.90 15.43
N PHE A 144 -3.43 -32.56 14.18
CA PHE A 144 -2.48 -32.56 13.06
C PHE A 144 -2.39 -31.14 12.46
N PRO A 145 -1.62 -30.24 13.07
CA PRO A 145 -1.55 -28.85 12.62
C PRO A 145 -0.86 -28.74 11.25
N ASN A 146 -1.51 -28.05 10.33
CA ASN A 146 -0.88 -27.59 9.09
C ASN A 146 -0.06 -26.31 9.33
N PHE A 147 0.71 -25.86 8.33
CA PHE A 147 1.56 -24.67 8.44
C PHE A 147 0.79 -23.39 8.82
N THR A 148 -0.48 -23.26 8.38
CA THR A 148 -1.34 -22.14 8.72
C THR A 148 -1.74 -22.18 10.20
N VAL A 149 -2.09 -23.35 10.74
CA VAL A 149 -2.38 -23.53 12.17
C VAL A 149 -1.16 -23.23 13.03
N THR A 150 0.04 -23.66 12.60
CA THR A 150 1.29 -23.28 13.30
C THR A 150 1.50 -21.77 13.31
N GLY A 151 1.25 -21.10 12.18
CA GLY A 151 1.26 -19.63 12.10
C GLY A 151 0.28 -18.96 13.06
N MET A 152 -0.98 -19.43 13.09
CA MET A 152 -1.99 -18.92 14.01
C MET A 152 -1.59 -19.12 15.48
N ARG A 153 -1.01 -20.28 15.85
CA ARG A 153 -0.55 -20.54 17.23
C ARG A 153 0.54 -19.56 17.66
N LEU A 154 1.57 -19.37 16.83
CA LEU A 154 2.66 -18.44 17.14
C LEU A 154 2.19 -16.99 17.18
N ALA A 155 1.25 -16.60 16.31
CA ALA A 155 0.64 -15.28 16.36
C ALA A 155 -0.17 -15.07 17.65
N VAL A 156 -0.96 -16.05 18.09
CA VAL A 156 -1.72 -15.95 19.36
C VAL A 156 -0.79 -15.86 20.57
N ILE A 157 0.35 -16.58 20.56
CA ILE A 157 1.38 -16.42 21.59
C ILE A 157 1.96 -15.00 21.56
N ALA A 158 2.24 -14.45 20.37
CA ALA A 158 2.67 -13.06 20.23
C ALA A 158 1.61 -12.05 20.74
N LEU A 159 0.32 -12.34 20.55
CA LEU A 159 -0.76 -11.54 21.11
C LEU A 159 -0.80 -11.60 22.64
N VAL A 160 -0.54 -12.76 23.26
CA VAL A 160 -0.42 -12.86 24.72
C VAL A 160 0.66 -11.91 25.24
N VAL A 161 1.84 -11.92 24.62
CA VAL A 161 2.94 -11.02 24.98
C VAL A 161 2.54 -9.56 24.77
N THR A 162 1.92 -9.24 23.63
CA THR A 162 1.43 -7.90 23.30
C THR A 162 0.45 -7.36 24.34
N VAL A 163 -0.54 -8.17 24.73
CA VAL A 163 -1.57 -7.80 25.71
C VAL A 163 -0.96 -7.62 27.10
N PHE A 164 -0.07 -8.54 27.50
CA PHE A 164 0.65 -8.42 28.76
C PHE A 164 1.42 -7.10 28.83
N LEU A 165 2.25 -6.81 27.82
CA LEU A 165 3.01 -5.56 27.75
C LEU A 165 2.10 -4.33 27.72
N GLY A 166 0.99 -4.38 26.98
CA GLY A 166 0.03 -3.28 26.91
C GLY A 166 -0.62 -2.98 28.26
N VAL A 167 -1.05 -4.01 28.99
CA VAL A 167 -1.59 -3.88 30.36
C VAL A 167 -0.53 -3.32 31.30
N THR A 168 0.72 -3.81 31.22
CA THR A 168 1.84 -3.30 32.00
C THR A 168 2.11 -1.81 31.73
N LEU A 169 2.10 -1.41 30.46
CA LEU A 169 2.32 -0.02 30.03
C LEU A 169 1.20 0.90 30.50
N VAL A 170 -0.06 0.48 30.37
CA VAL A 170 -1.21 1.28 30.84
C VAL A 170 -1.12 1.49 32.34
N GLY A 171 -0.82 0.45 33.14
CA GLY A 171 -0.65 0.63 34.58
C GLY A 171 0.55 1.50 34.95
N GLY A 172 1.63 1.47 34.16
CA GLY A 172 2.79 2.34 34.34
C GLY A 172 2.46 3.81 34.09
N VAL A 173 1.82 4.12 32.95
CA VAL A 173 1.38 5.48 32.60
C VAL A 173 0.30 6.00 33.55
N SER A 174 -0.56 5.11 34.06
CA SER A 174 -1.62 5.44 35.02
C SER A 174 -1.10 5.70 36.45
N GLY A 175 0.17 5.39 36.73
CA GLY A 175 0.77 5.50 38.05
C GLY A 175 0.43 4.36 39.02
N LEU A 176 -0.11 3.24 38.54
CA LEU A 176 -0.36 2.04 39.39
C LEU A 176 0.92 1.42 39.90
N TRP A 177 1.98 1.46 39.10
CA TRP A 177 3.31 0.99 39.47
C TRP A 177 4.37 1.88 38.83
N LYS A 178 5.54 1.93 39.47
CA LYS A 178 6.71 2.61 38.90
C LYS A 178 7.23 1.82 37.71
N MET A 179 7.68 2.52 36.67
CA MET A 179 8.14 1.91 35.42
C MET A 179 9.34 2.67 34.87
N ASP A 180 10.54 2.20 35.19
CA ASP A 180 11.79 2.91 34.87
C ASP A 180 12.20 2.78 33.39
N PHE A 181 11.63 1.80 32.68
CA PHE A 181 12.02 1.39 31.32
C PHE A 181 10.84 1.48 30.33
N LEU A 182 9.98 2.49 30.51
CA LEU A 182 8.75 2.69 29.76
C LEU A 182 8.98 2.77 28.24
N MET A 183 10.03 3.48 27.80
CA MET A 183 10.33 3.66 26.38
C MET A 183 10.65 2.33 25.68
N HIS A 184 11.54 1.52 26.25
CA HIS A 184 11.91 0.21 25.70
C HIS A 184 10.74 -0.78 25.74
N MET A 185 9.91 -0.75 26.78
CA MET A 185 8.71 -1.60 26.81
C MET A 185 7.70 -1.20 25.74
N ALA A 186 7.56 0.09 25.45
CA ALA A 186 6.72 0.56 24.37
C ALA A 186 7.24 0.09 22.99
N ASP A 187 8.56 0.11 22.78
CA ASP A 187 9.18 -0.42 21.57
C ASP A 187 8.96 -1.93 21.43
N VAL A 188 9.21 -2.69 22.49
CA VAL A 188 8.98 -4.14 22.53
C VAL A 188 7.48 -4.43 22.31
N HIS A 189 6.57 -3.71 22.95
CA HIS A 189 5.12 -3.84 22.73
C HIS A 189 4.74 -3.62 21.26
N LEU A 190 5.26 -2.56 20.63
CA LEU A 190 5.04 -2.27 19.22
C LEU A 190 5.56 -3.41 18.32
N GLY A 191 6.76 -3.93 18.60
CA GLY A 191 7.34 -5.03 17.84
C GLY A 191 6.53 -6.33 17.93
N TRP A 192 6.10 -6.70 19.14
CA TRP A 192 5.25 -7.88 19.34
C TRP A 192 3.87 -7.74 18.71
N TRP A 193 3.28 -6.54 18.74
CA TRP A 193 2.02 -6.28 18.07
C TRP A 193 2.16 -6.36 16.54
N LEU A 194 3.09 -5.59 15.96
CA LEU A 194 3.20 -5.44 14.51
C LEU A 194 3.83 -6.66 13.84
N LEU A 195 5.01 -7.07 14.29
CA LEU A 195 5.76 -8.16 13.67
C LEU A 195 5.26 -9.53 14.15
N GLY A 196 4.86 -9.61 15.43
CA GLY A 196 4.37 -10.82 16.07
C GLY A 196 2.90 -11.12 15.74
N TRP A 197 1.97 -10.40 16.36
CA TRP A 197 0.53 -10.66 16.20
C TRP A 197 0.07 -10.42 14.75
N VAL A 198 0.30 -9.24 14.18
CA VAL A 198 -0.15 -8.89 12.83
C VAL A 198 0.65 -9.66 11.77
N GLY A 199 1.97 -9.56 11.82
CA GLY A 199 2.86 -10.12 10.82
C GLY A 199 2.80 -11.65 10.71
N LEU A 200 2.95 -12.37 11.84
CA LEU A 200 2.92 -13.84 11.80
C LEU A 200 1.54 -14.37 11.40
N LEU A 201 0.46 -13.70 11.83
CA LEU A 201 -0.89 -14.11 11.45
C LEU A 201 -1.11 -13.94 9.95
N LEU A 202 -0.73 -12.78 9.40
CA LEU A 202 -0.86 -12.47 7.99
C LEU A 202 -0.09 -13.48 7.14
N ILE A 203 1.17 -13.76 7.48
CA ILE A 203 2.00 -14.75 6.78
C ILE A 203 1.39 -16.15 6.87
N GLY A 204 1.04 -16.60 8.08
CA GLY A 204 0.51 -17.94 8.32
C GLY A 204 -0.81 -18.21 7.58
N VAL A 205 -1.72 -17.23 7.59
CA VAL A 205 -3.00 -17.29 6.88
C VAL A 205 -2.80 -17.21 5.36
N SER A 206 -1.85 -16.40 4.88
CA SER A 206 -1.57 -16.23 3.45
C SER A 206 -1.16 -17.52 2.76
N TYR A 207 -0.49 -18.44 3.47
CA TYR A 207 -0.14 -19.76 2.94
C TYR A 207 -1.31 -20.58 2.42
N GLN A 208 -2.53 -20.30 2.91
CA GLN A 208 -3.75 -20.93 2.45
C GLN A 208 -4.58 -19.99 1.58
N ILE A 209 -4.78 -18.75 2.00
CA ILE A 209 -5.68 -17.78 1.34
C ILE A 209 -5.17 -17.38 -0.05
N VAL A 210 -3.88 -17.08 -0.20
CA VAL A 210 -3.33 -16.61 -1.49
C VAL A 210 -3.42 -17.69 -2.58
N PRO A 211 -2.99 -18.95 -2.35
CA PRO A 211 -3.20 -20.02 -3.33
C PRO A 211 -4.67 -20.29 -3.64
N MET A 212 -5.54 -20.20 -2.63
CA MET A 212 -6.96 -20.51 -2.77
C MET A 212 -7.73 -19.46 -3.57
N PHE A 213 -7.68 -18.19 -3.17
CA PHE A 213 -8.46 -17.12 -3.82
C PHE A 213 -7.83 -16.62 -5.10
N HIS A 214 -6.50 -16.60 -5.20
CA HIS A 214 -5.82 -16.12 -6.40
C HIS A 214 -5.41 -17.25 -7.36
N ILE A 215 -5.68 -18.52 -7.04
CA ILE A 215 -5.34 -19.68 -7.90
C ILE A 215 -3.85 -19.64 -8.30
N THR A 216 -3.01 -19.46 -7.29
CA THR A 216 -1.55 -19.41 -7.43
C THR A 216 -0.92 -20.75 -7.03
N PRO A 217 0.32 -21.03 -7.43
CA PRO A 217 1.08 -22.13 -6.85
C PRO A 217 1.21 -21.98 -5.34
N LYS A 218 1.38 -23.10 -4.62
CA LYS A 218 1.64 -23.07 -3.18
C LYS A 218 2.99 -22.39 -2.92
N TYR A 219 3.11 -21.72 -1.79
CA TYR A 219 4.39 -21.22 -1.31
C TYR A 219 5.44 -22.34 -1.21
N PRO A 220 6.74 -22.03 -1.44
CA PRO A 220 7.82 -23.00 -1.26
C PRO A 220 7.79 -23.67 0.12
N LEU A 221 8.19 -24.94 0.17
CA LEU A 221 8.09 -25.73 1.41
C LEU A 221 8.96 -25.16 2.54
N TRP A 222 10.19 -24.72 2.21
CA TRP A 222 11.11 -24.11 3.18
C TRP A 222 10.50 -22.87 3.83
N MET A 223 9.77 -22.05 3.07
CA MET A 223 9.12 -20.85 3.58
C MET A 223 7.97 -21.22 4.51
N ARG A 224 7.08 -22.12 4.07
CA ARG A 224 5.94 -22.58 4.87
C ARG A 224 6.35 -23.24 6.19
N LYS A 225 7.48 -23.95 6.20
CA LYS A 225 8.00 -24.65 7.38
C LYS A 225 8.81 -23.75 8.30
N GLY A 226 9.66 -22.89 7.74
CA GLY A 226 10.71 -22.19 8.50
C GLY A 226 10.45 -20.71 8.80
N LEU A 227 9.77 -19.98 7.92
CA LEU A 227 9.73 -18.51 8.00
C LEU A 227 9.01 -18.00 9.26
N VAL A 228 7.83 -18.52 9.57
CA VAL A 228 7.06 -18.05 10.74
C VAL A 228 7.77 -18.37 12.07
N PRO A 229 8.27 -19.62 12.30
CA PRO A 229 9.09 -19.88 13.49
C PRO A 229 10.36 -19.01 13.57
N LEU A 230 11.06 -18.82 12.44
CA LEU A 230 12.25 -17.96 12.38
C LEU A 230 11.92 -16.53 12.83
N LEU A 231 10.86 -15.93 12.28
CA LEU A 231 10.41 -14.59 12.65
C LEU A 231 10.03 -14.52 14.13
N PHE A 232 9.31 -15.51 14.65
CA PHE A 232 8.94 -15.55 16.07
C PHE A 232 10.16 -15.53 16.99
N PHE A 233 11.14 -16.41 16.76
CA PHE A 233 12.36 -16.45 17.57
C PHE A 233 13.26 -15.23 17.35
N ALA A 234 13.28 -14.66 16.16
CA ALA A 234 13.97 -13.40 15.90
C ALA A 234 13.34 -12.23 16.67
N ILE A 235 12.02 -12.16 16.82
CA ILE A 235 11.35 -11.16 17.67
C ILE A 235 11.71 -11.38 19.15
N VAL A 236 11.77 -12.62 19.63
CA VAL A 236 12.21 -12.93 20.99
C VAL A 236 13.62 -12.41 21.22
N ALA A 237 14.56 -12.78 20.34
CA ALA A 237 15.95 -12.36 20.46
C ALA A 237 16.09 -10.82 20.37
N TRP A 238 15.36 -10.18 19.44
CA TRP A 238 15.32 -8.74 19.32
C TRP A 238 14.80 -8.09 20.62
N SER A 239 13.75 -8.63 21.22
CA SER A 239 13.19 -8.12 22.47
C SER A 239 14.19 -8.22 23.62
N THR A 240 14.93 -9.33 23.70
CA THR A 240 15.99 -9.50 24.69
C THR A 240 17.10 -8.48 24.49
N PHE A 241 17.56 -8.27 23.25
CA PHE A 241 18.59 -7.28 22.98
C PHE A 241 18.09 -5.85 23.18
N GLU A 242 16.86 -5.51 22.84
CA GLU A 242 16.28 -4.17 23.08
C GLU A 242 16.29 -3.81 24.56
N VAL A 243 15.94 -4.75 25.43
CA VAL A 243 15.95 -4.52 26.88
C VAL A 243 17.37 -4.44 27.45
N LEU A 244 18.31 -5.24 26.94
CA LEU A 244 19.71 -5.26 27.40
C LEU A 244 20.59 -4.15 26.80
N ALA A 245 20.18 -3.55 25.68
CA ALA A 245 20.95 -2.60 24.89
C ALA A 245 21.07 -1.19 25.50
N TRP A 246 20.35 -0.90 26.59
CA TRP A 246 20.36 0.42 27.23
C TRP A 246 21.81 0.86 27.57
N GLU A 247 22.63 -0.05 28.10
CA GLU A 247 23.94 0.32 28.64
C GLU A 247 25.13 0.02 27.72
N SER A 248 24.97 -0.84 26.71
CA SER A 248 26.11 -1.34 25.92
C SER A 248 25.97 -1.10 24.41
N ALA A 249 27.03 -0.54 23.82
CA ALA A 249 27.11 -0.31 22.37
C ALA A 249 27.15 -1.63 21.59
N GLU A 250 27.79 -2.66 22.12
CA GLU A 250 27.88 -3.98 21.48
C GLU A 250 26.50 -4.64 21.35
N ILE A 251 25.66 -4.59 22.39
CA ILE A 251 24.31 -5.18 22.33
C ILE A 251 23.40 -4.41 21.36
N ARG A 252 23.60 -3.09 21.20
CA ARG A 252 22.87 -2.30 20.18
C ARG A 252 23.12 -2.82 18.76
N VAL A 253 24.35 -3.23 18.44
CA VAL A 253 24.67 -3.83 17.13
C VAL A 253 23.89 -5.12 16.91
N TRP A 254 23.82 -5.99 17.93
CA TRP A 254 23.05 -7.24 17.85
C TRP A 254 21.54 -7.00 17.72
N ARG A 255 21.01 -6.01 18.43
CA ARG A 255 19.62 -5.57 18.29
C ARG A 255 19.33 -5.13 16.86
N ASP A 256 20.13 -4.21 16.32
CA ASP A 256 19.92 -3.65 14.97
C ASP A 256 20.08 -4.73 13.89
N GLY A 257 21.04 -5.64 14.07
CA GLY A 257 21.20 -6.82 13.24
C GLY A 257 19.96 -7.73 13.23
N MET A 258 19.31 -7.93 14.40
CA MET A 258 18.09 -8.72 14.48
C MET A 258 16.90 -8.02 13.79
N LEU A 259 16.80 -6.69 13.88
CA LEU A 259 15.80 -5.92 13.11
C LEU A 259 15.99 -6.06 11.61
N LEU A 260 17.23 -6.04 11.12
CA LEU A 260 17.55 -6.24 9.70
C LEU A 260 17.16 -7.64 9.21
N ILE A 261 17.36 -8.67 10.04
CA ILE A 261 16.92 -10.04 9.75
C ILE A 261 15.39 -10.08 9.64
N LEU A 262 14.68 -9.48 10.60
CA LEU A 262 13.22 -9.40 10.58
C LEU A 262 12.72 -8.70 9.32
N ALA A 263 13.25 -7.50 9.01
CA ALA A 263 12.86 -6.73 7.83
C ALA A 263 13.09 -7.52 6.54
N SER A 264 14.27 -8.16 6.40
CA SER A 264 14.62 -8.97 5.24
C SER A 264 13.69 -10.17 5.05
N ALA A 265 13.28 -10.82 6.15
CA ALA A 265 12.34 -11.94 6.13
C ALA A 265 10.91 -11.52 5.71
N PHE A 266 10.44 -10.34 6.15
CA PHE A 266 9.18 -9.77 5.67
C PHE A 266 9.24 -9.37 4.19
N ILE A 267 10.33 -8.74 3.74
CA ILE A 267 10.53 -8.40 2.33
C ILE A 267 10.53 -9.67 1.47
N LEU A 268 11.23 -10.72 1.90
CA LEU A 268 11.25 -12.01 1.21
C LEU A 268 9.86 -12.62 1.08
N PHE A 269 9.03 -12.53 2.11
CA PHE A 269 7.63 -12.96 2.07
C PHE A 269 6.79 -12.14 1.07
N VAL A 270 6.92 -10.81 1.10
CA VAL A 270 6.20 -9.90 0.20
C VAL A 270 6.57 -10.18 -1.26
N VAL A 271 7.88 -10.24 -1.56
CA VAL A 271 8.39 -10.55 -2.90
C VAL A 271 7.90 -11.91 -3.38
N THR A 272 7.99 -12.94 -2.53
CA THR A 272 7.52 -14.29 -2.89
C THR A 272 6.01 -14.30 -3.17
N THR A 273 5.22 -13.66 -2.31
CA THR A 273 3.76 -13.53 -2.49
C THR A 273 3.42 -12.84 -3.80
N TYR A 274 4.12 -11.74 -4.11
CA TYR A 274 3.94 -11.01 -5.36
C TYR A 274 4.25 -11.87 -6.60
N LEU A 275 5.36 -12.61 -6.56
CA LEU A 275 5.75 -13.54 -7.64
C LEU A 275 4.71 -14.66 -7.82
N LEU A 276 4.15 -15.20 -6.75
CA LEU A 276 3.08 -16.20 -6.82
C LEU A 276 1.80 -15.63 -7.45
N ILE A 277 1.39 -14.43 -7.05
CA ILE A 277 0.21 -13.75 -7.64
C ILE A 277 0.40 -13.50 -9.14
N ARG A 278 1.63 -13.21 -9.59
CA ARG A 278 1.94 -13.10 -11.03
C ARG A 278 1.77 -14.41 -11.80
N GLN A 279 1.88 -15.56 -11.13
CA GLN A 279 1.72 -16.90 -11.72
C GLN A 279 0.27 -17.43 -11.69
N ARG A 280 -0.72 -16.59 -11.36
CA ARG A 280 -2.13 -17.00 -11.28
C ARG A 280 -2.69 -17.53 -12.61
N LYS A 281 -3.42 -18.65 -12.55
CA LYS A 281 -4.01 -19.30 -13.73
C LYS A 281 -5.23 -18.58 -14.31
N ARG A 282 -5.97 -17.81 -13.50
CA ARG A 282 -7.17 -17.09 -13.92
C ARG A 282 -7.00 -15.59 -13.70
N LYS A 283 -6.89 -14.81 -14.77
CA LYS A 283 -6.64 -13.36 -14.76
C LYS A 283 -7.93 -12.53 -14.80
N VAL A 284 -8.92 -12.86 -13.97
CA VAL A 284 -10.10 -11.99 -13.82
C VAL A 284 -9.72 -10.84 -12.88
N PRO A 285 -9.96 -9.56 -13.26
CA PRO A 285 -9.86 -8.43 -12.35
C PRO A 285 -10.99 -8.51 -11.32
N ASP A 286 -10.64 -8.40 -10.04
CA ASP A 286 -11.56 -8.41 -8.89
C ASP A 286 -11.14 -7.23 -8.00
N ILE A 287 -12.11 -6.55 -7.38
CA ILE A 287 -11.90 -5.46 -6.41
C ILE A 287 -10.92 -5.92 -5.32
N THR A 288 -11.02 -7.17 -4.87
CA THR A 288 -10.11 -7.78 -3.91
C THR A 288 -8.67 -7.78 -4.44
N LEU A 289 -8.46 -8.16 -5.70
CA LEU A 289 -7.14 -8.14 -6.33
C LEU A 289 -6.58 -6.71 -6.46
N MET A 290 -7.43 -5.73 -6.77
CA MET A 290 -7.02 -4.32 -6.81
C MET A 290 -6.58 -3.84 -5.43
N PHE A 291 -7.30 -4.18 -4.37
CA PHE A 291 -6.91 -3.86 -2.98
C PHE A 291 -5.58 -4.49 -2.60
N TRP A 292 -5.38 -5.79 -2.89
CA TRP A 292 -4.10 -6.46 -2.64
C TRP A 292 -2.95 -5.88 -3.46
N ARG A 293 -3.19 -5.53 -4.74
CA ARG A 293 -2.18 -4.87 -5.58
C ARG A 293 -1.87 -3.47 -5.10
N LEU A 294 -2.86 -2.69 -4.68
CA LEU A 294 -2.66 -1.36 -4.09
C LEU A 294 -1.92 -1.46 -2.76
N GLY A 295 -2.22 -2.44 -1.90
CA GLY A 295 -1.45 -2.68 -0.68
C GLY A 295 0.00 -3.09 -0.98
N LEU A 296 0.22 -3.96 -1.97
CA LEU A 296 1.55 -4.36 -2.43
C LEU A 296 2.28 -3.22 -3.16
N LEU A 297 1.58 -2.35 -3.89
CA LEU A 297 2.13 -1.18 -4.59
C LEU A 297 2.38 -0.02 -3.62
N ALA A 298 1.57 0.16 -2.58
CA ALA A 298 1.88 1.08 -1.48
C ALA A 298 3.14 0.60 -0.73
N ALA A 299 3.40 -0.71 -0.74
CA ALA A 299 4.67 -1.28 -0.28
C ALA A 299 5.80 -1.22 -1.32
N VAL A 300 5.54 -0.82 -2.59
CA VAL A 300 6.47 -0.92 -3.74
C VAL A 300 6.41 0.34 -4.66
N ALA A 301 5.91 1.48 -4.18
CA ALA A 301 6.00 2.73 -4.94
C ALA A 301 7.49 2.99 -5.23
N VAL A 302 7.83 3.41 -6.45
CA VAL A 302 9.23 3.68 -6.78
C VAL A 302 9.73 4.84 -5.92
N PHE A 303 8.89 5.87 -5.79
CA PHE A 303 8.97 6.97 -4.83
C PHE A 303 7.62 7.73 -4.80
N GLU A 304 7.39 8.46 -3.71
CA GLU A 304 6.25 9.36 -3.52
C GLU A 304 6.66 10.84 -3.69
N GLU A 305 5.66 11.72 -3.84
CA GLU A 305 5.89 13.18 -3.87
C GLU A 305 6.44 13.64 -2.51
N GLY A 306 7.60 14.32 -2.52
CA GLY A 306 8.30 14.80 -1.33
C GLY A 306 9.42 13.90 -0.83
N ASP A 307 9.55 12.67 -1.34
CA ASP A 307 10.69 11.79 -1.01
C ASP A 307 12.02 12.41 -1.45
N GLU A 308 13.10 12.12 -0.71
CA GLU A 308 14.45 12.56 -1.08
C GLU A 308 14.89 11.92 -2.42
N ALA A 309 15.26 12.74 -3.39
CA ALA A 309 15.65 12.29 -4.72
C ALA A 309 17.12 11.86 -4.76
N THR A 310 17.37 10.64 -4.27
CA THR A 310 18.70 10.01 -4.26
C THR A 310 19.04 9.25 -5.55
N ARG A 311 18.05 9.03 -6.42
CA ARG A 311 18.19 8.21 -7.63
C ARG A 311 17.43 8.81 -8.81
N PHE A 312 17.82 8.42 -10.01
CA PHE A 312 16.98 8.58 -11.21
C PHE A 312 16.84 7.25 -11.92
N PHE A 313 15.91 7.17 -12.85
CA PHE A 313 15.46 5.89 -13.40
C PHE A 313 15.41 5.91 -14.92
N VAL A 314 15.68 4.76 -15.53
CA VAL A 314 15.49 4.49 -16.97
C VAL A 314 14.48 3.37 -17.13
N VAL A 315 13.49 3.56 -18.00
CA VAL A 315 12.54 2.50 -18.36
C VAL A 315 13.14 1.61 -19.42
N MET A 316 13.36 0.33 -19.12
CA MET A 316 13.90 -0.64 -20.09
C MET A 316 12.80 -1.33 -20.91
N ASP A 317 11.69 -1.64 -20.25
CA ASP A 317 10.50 -2.28 -20.83
C ASP A 317 9.28 -1.83 -20.04
N GLY A 318 8.14 -1.62 -20.70
CA GLY A 318 6.90 -1.11 -20.07
C GLY A 318 6.75 0.42 -20.06
N GLN A 319 5.92 0.93 -19.16
CA GLN A 319 5.55 2.35 -19.10
C GLN A 319 5.24 2.83 -17.67
N MET A 320 5.75 4.01 -17.33
CA MET A 320 5.52 4.71 -16.06
C MET A 320 4.59 5.91 -16.21
N LYS A 321 3.85 6.21 -15.15
CA LYS A 321 2.98 7.39 -14.99
C LYS A 321 3.52 8.23 -13.84
N LEU A 322 3.84 9.48 -14.13
CA LEU A 322 4.19 10.50 -13.14
C LEU A 322 2.93 11.30 -12.78
N THR A 323 2.59 11.35 -11.50
CA THR A 323 1.37 12.01 -11.01
C THR A 323 1.66 13.00 -9.91
N ARG A 324 0.86 14.06 -9.86
CA ARG A 324 0.81 14.99 -8.74
C ARG A 324 -0.58 15.01 -8.14
N THR A 325 -0.67 15.16 -6.83
CA THR A 325 -1.96 15.31 -6.16
C THR A 325 -2.36 16.79 -6.17
N SER A 326 -3.57 17.09 -6.65
CA SER A 326 -4.11 18.45 -6.56
C SER A 326 -4.55 18.79 -5.13
N ILE A 327 -4.71 20.07 -4.82
CA ILE A 327 -5.21 20.54 -3.51
C ILE A 327 -6.60 19.95 -3.17
N GLY A 328 -7.39 19.61 -4.19
CA GLY A 328 -8.70 18.95 -4.03
C GLY A 328 -8.65 17.43 -3.88
N GLY A 329 -7.46 16.81 -3.88
CA GLY A 329 -7.26 15.36 -3.74
C GLY A 329 -7.31 14.57 -5.06
N ASP A 330 -7.59 15.21 -6.20
CA ASP A 330 -7.58 14.54 -7.50
C ASP A 330 -6.14 14.29 -8.00
N GLU A 331 -5.87 13.09 -8.53
CA GLU A 331 -4.60 12.75 -9.20
C GLU A 331 -4.53 13.37 -10.60
N LYS A 332 -3.53 14.22 -10.83
CA LYS A 332 -3.20 14.74 -12.16
C LYS A 332 -1.99 14.02 -12.73
N VAL A 333 -2.12 13.47 -13.94
CA VAL A 333 -0.99 12.89 -14.67
C VAL A 333 -0.18 14.02 -15.29
N ILE A 334 1.09 14.12 -14.90
CA ILE A 334 2.04 15.11 -15.42
C ILE A 334 2.72 14.56 -16.68
N GLU A 335 3.21 13.32 -16.62
CA GLU A 335 3.97 12.73 -17.73
C GLU A 335 3.79 11.21 -17.79
N LEU A 336 3.91 10.65 -19.00
CA LEU A 336 3.98 9.21 -19.24
C LEU A 336 5.36 8.87 -19.81
N ILE A 337 6.13 8.04 -19.11
CA ILE A 337 7.50 7.68 -19.49
C ILE A 337 7.50 6.29 -20.12
N ARG A 338 8.03 6.19 -21.34
CA ARG A 338 8.08 4.98 -22.17
C ARG A 338 9.46 4.31 -22.10
N ALA A 339 9.55 3.06 -22.55
CA ALA A 339 10.82 2.36 -22.71
C ALA A 339 11.85 3.20 -23.51
N GLY A 340 13.09 3.21 -23.03
CA GLY A 340 14.19 4.03 -23.54
C GLY A 340 14.30 5.43 -22.93
N GLN A 341 13.30 5.89 -22.18
CA GLN A 341 13.31 7.23 -21.57
C GLN A 341 13.76 7.20 -20.11
N THR A 342 14.41 8.28 -19.69
CA THR A 342 14.76 8.53 -18.29
C THR A 342 13.66 9.32 -17.58
N PHE A 343 13.66 9.32 -16.25
CA PHE A 343 12.92 10.29 -15.46
C PHE A 343 13.61 10.56 -14.13
N ALA A 344 13.31 11.74 -13.56
CA ALA A 344 13.91 12.29 -12.35
C ALA A 344 15.42 12.59 -12.42
N GLU A 345 16.05 12.49 -13.60
CA GLU A 345 17.48 12.76 -13.77
C GLU A 345 17.84 14.21 -13.45
N ALA A 346 16.99 15.17 -13.84
CA ALA A 346 17.25 16.59 -13.56
C ALA A 346 17.34 16.91 -12.06
N LEU A 347 16.72 16.10 -11.19
CA LEU A 347 16.73 16.33 -9.74
C LEU A 347 18.13 16.17 -9.13
N MET A 348 19.03 15.42 -9.80
CA MET A 348 20.40 15.22 -9.31
C MET A 348 21.21 16.53 -9.23
N PHE A 349 20.80 17.56 -9.98
CA PHE A 349 21.51 18.84 -10.05
C PHE A 349 20.96 19.91 -9.09
N LEU A 350 19.92 19.59 -8.30
CA LEU A 350 19.31 20.52 -7.35
C LEU A 350 20.06 20.52 -6.00
N GLU A 351 20.13 21.68 -5.34
CA GLU A 351 20.73 21.79 -4.00
C GLU A 351 19.95 20.99 -2.94
N VAL A 352 18.62 20.92 -3.08
CA VAL A 352 17.73 20.10 -2.24
C VAL A 352 16.93 19.16 -3.16
N PRO A 353 17.44 17.95 -3.43
CA PRO A 353 16.81 17.04 -4.35
C PRO A 353 15.62 16.35 -3.68
N ALA A 354 14.40 16.68 -4.11
CA ALA A 354 13.17 16.01 -3.69
C ALA A 354 12.31 15.69 -4.92
N TYR A 355 11.63 14.54 -4.92
CA TYR A 355 10.74 14.18 -6.02
C TYR A 355 9.48 15.06 -6.00
N PRO A 356 9.21 15.84 -7.07
CA PRO A 356 8.06 16.75 -7.11
C PRO A 356 6.74 16.06 -7.49
N VAL A 357 6.81 14.76 -7.78
CA VAL A 357 5.72 13.92 -8.29
C VAL A 357 5.88 12.51 -7.76
N ARG A 358 4.78 11.76 -7.76
CA ARG A 358 4.75 10.32 -7.53
C ARG A 358 5.00 9.55 -8.82
N ALA A 359 5.80 8.49 -8.78
CA ALA A 359 6.01 7.59 -9.92
C ALA A 359 5.35 6.21 -9.71
N SER A 360 4.53 5.80 -10.68
CA SER A 360 3.82 4.51 -10.65
C SER A 360 3.85 3.80 -12.01
N ALA A 361 4.00 2.49 -12.02
CA ALA A 361 3.95 1.71 -13.26
C ALA A 361 2.48 1.52 -13.71
N ILE A 362 2.20 1.74 -15.00
CA ILE A 362 0.85 1.49 -15.56
C ILE A 362 0.73 0.11 -16.21
N GLU A 363 1.87 -0.53 -16.49
CA GLU A 363 1.96 -1.92 -16.93
C GLU A 363 3.19 -2.62 -16.32
N LYS A 364 3.45 -3.87 -16.72
CA LYS A 364 4.64 -4.58 -16.25
C LYS A 364 5.88 -3.83 -16.76
N THR A 365 6.61 -3.20 -15.85
CA THR A 365 7.71 -2.30 -16.20
C THR A 365 9.02 -2.77 -15.57
N GLN A 366 10.11 -2.72 -16.34
CA GLN A 366 11.48 -2.93 -15.86
C GLN A 366 12.20 -1.59 -15.83
N LEU A 367 12.83 -1.28 -14.69
CA LEU A 367 13.56 -0.03 -14.48
C LEU A 367 15.01 -0.34 -14.14
N ILE A 368 15.93 0.51 -14.59
CA ILE A 368 17.27 0.64 -14.01
C ILE A 368 17.26 1.87 -13.12
N ALA A 369 17.75 1.74 -11.89
CA ALA A 369 17.92 2.84 -10.95
C ALA A 369 19.40 3.22 -10.85
N PHE A 370 19.70 4.49 -11.03
CA PHE A 370 21.03 5.05 -10.93
C PHE A 370 21.16 5.85 -9.64
N ASP A 371 22.25 5.67 -8.91
CA ASP A 371 22.58 6.50 -7.76
C ASP A 371 23.04 7.88 -8.24
N ASN A 372 22.42 8.95 -7.71
CA ASN A 372 22.70 10.31 -8.18
C ASN A 372 24.15 10.73 -7.91
N LYS A 373 24.73 10.33 -6.76
CA LYS A 373 26.11 10.70 -6.41
C LYS A 373 27.10 9.99 -7.33
N ALA A 374 26.96 8.67 -7.47
CA ALA A 374 27.83 7.89 -8.35
C ALA A 374 27.75 8.37 -9.82
N PHE A 375 26.57 8.76 -10.28
CA PHE A 375 26.41 9.27 -11.64
C PHE A 375 26.98 10.68 -11.83
N LEU A 376 26.82 11.57 -10.84
CA LEU A 376 27.46 12.89 -10.86
C LEU A 376 28.99 12.78 -10.90
N ASP A 377 29.57 11.82 -10.19
CA ASP A 377 31.01 11.57 -10.24
C ASP A 377 31.46 11.12 -11.64
N LEU A 378 30.69 10.24 -12.30
CA LEU A 378 30.93 9.86 -13.71
C LEU A 378 30.79 11.04 -14.68
N LEU A 379 29.85 11.96 -14.44
CA LEU A 379 29.67 13.14 -15.29
C LEU A 379 30.86 14.11 -15.21
N ARG A 380 31.55 14.17 -14.07
CA ARG A 380 32.79 14.96 -13.94
C ARG A 380 33.92 14.44 -14.82
N GLU A 381 33.87 13.16 -15.19
CA GLU A 381 34.88 12.50 -16.02
C GLU A 381 34.53 12.51 -17.53
N SER A 382 33.29 12.84 -17.90
CA SER A 382 32.83 12.81 -19.30
C SER A 382 31.97 14.02 -19.69
N VAL A 383 32.62 15.00 -20.31
CA VAL A 383 31.98 16.20 -20.88
C VAL A 383 30.93 15.85 -21.95
N ASP A 384 31.19 14.84 -22.78
CA ASP A 384 30.26 14.41 -23.83
C ASP A 384 28.94 13.88 -23.25
N THR A 385 28.99 13.16 -22.13
CA THR A 385 27.79 12.68 -21.43
C THR A 385 26.98 13.84 -20.87
N CYS A 386 27.65 14.87 -20.34
CA CYS A 386 27.00 16.11 -19.87
C CYS A 386 26.24 16.82 -21.00
N PHE A 387 26.84 16.97 -22.19
CA PHE A 387 26.16 17.59 -23.33
C PHE A 387 24.94 16.80 -23.81
N ARG A 388 24.99 15.46 -23.77
CA ARG A 388 23.84 14.62 -24.12
C ARG A 388 22.68 14.78 -23.14
N ILE A 389 22.96 14.86 -21.84
CA ILE A 389 21.93 15.11 -20.81
C ILE A 389 21.34 16.50 -20.97
N MET A 390 22.17 17.52 -21.18
CA MET A 390 21.70 18.89 -21.43
C MET A 390 20.80 18.97 -22.68
N ALA A 391 21.13 18.22 -23.73
CA ALA A 391 20.29 18.13 -24.92
C ALA A 391 18.93 17.48 -24.63
N ASP A 392 18.89 16.39 -23.84
CA ASP A 392 17.63 15.72 -23.45
C ASP A 392 16.76 16.63 -22.57
N ILE A 393 17.35 17.28 -21.57
CA ILE A 393 16.65 18.26 -20.71
C ILE A 393 16.11 19.42 -21.55
N SER A 394 16.88 19.92 -22.52
CA SER A 394 16.46 21.01 -23.40
C SER A 394 15.27 20.61 -24.30
N MET A 395 15.26 19.38 -24.81
CA MET A 395 14.15 18.82 -25.58
C MET A 395 12.88 18.68 -24.72
N ARG A 396 13.02 18.19 -23.49
CA ARG A 396 11.90 18.09 -22.53
C ARG A 396 11.35 19.45 -22.17
N LEU A 397 12.20 20.43 -21.89
CA LEU A 397 11.79 21.79 -21.55
C LEU A 397 11.02 22.43 -22.70
N ARG A 398 11.45 22.23 -23.95
CA ARG A 398 10.70 22.66 -25.13
C ARG A 398 9.33 21.98 -25.21
N SER A 399 9.24 20.68 -24.94
CA SER A 399 7.96 19.97 -24.89
C SER A 399 7.03 20.49 -23.79
N MET A 400 7.57 20.89 -22.63
CA MET A 400 6.78 21.48 -21.55
C MET A 400 6.25 22.86 -21.90
N VAL A 401 7.07 23.70 -22.58
CA VAL A 401 6.62 25.00 -23.10
C VAL A 401 5.49 24.82 -24.11
N ASP A 402 5.65 23.89 -25.07
CA ASP A 402 4.59 23.55 -26.03
C ASP A 402 3.32 23.05 -25.32
N GLU A 403 3.45 22.35 -24.19
CA GLU A 403 2.31 21.89 -23.39
C GLU A 403 1.61 23.04 -22.65
N ILE A 404 2.37 23.99 -22.10
CA ILE A 404 1.81 25.21 -21.49
C ILE A 404 1.02 26.01 -22.53
N ASP A 405 1.59 26.23 -23.72
CA ASP A 405 0.91 26.92 -24.83
C ASP A 405 -0.39 26.20 -25.23
N ARG A 406 -0.39 24.86 -25.26
CA ARG A 406 -1.60 24.06 -25.55
C ARG A 406 -2.65 24.18 -24.46
N LEU A 407 -2.26 24.28 -23.19
CA LEU A 407 -3.19 24.36 -22.07
C LEU A 407 -3.84 25.76 -21.94
N THR A 408 -3.15 26.81 -22.38
CA THR A 408 -3.62 28.20 -22.30
C THR A 408 -4.40 28.66 -23.53
N MET A 409 -4.11 28.12 -24.72
CA MET A 409 -4.65 28.63 -26.00
C MET A 409 -5.67 27.72 -26.69
N GLN A 410 -5.85 26.46 -26.27
CA GLN A 410 -6.71 25.49 -26.97
C GLN A 410 -7.90 24.99 -26.13
N SER A 411 -9.06 24.85 -26.77
CA SER A 411 -10.23 24.24 -26.15
C SER A 411 -10.01 22.74 -25.86
N GLY A 412 -10.73 22.17 -24.90
CA GLY A 412 -10.59 20.73 -24.58
C GLY A 412 -10.85 19.81 -25.79
N ARG A 413 -11.64 20.25 -26.77
CA ARG A 413 -11.88 19.53 -28.04
C ARG A 413 -10.64 19.55 -28.93
N GLU A 414 -10.02 20.72 -29.11
CA GLU A 414 -8.79 20.88 -29.91
C GLU A 414 -7.64 20.05 -29.32
N ARG A 415 -7.48 20.02 -27.99
CA ARG A 415 -6.46 19.20 -27.33
C ARG A 415 -6.60 17.71 -27.64
N VAL A 416 -7.84 17.20 -27.65
CA VAL A 416 -8.12 15.79 -28.01
C VAL A 416 -7.89 15.53 -29.49
N ALA A 417 -8.36 16.41 -30.38
CA ALA A 417 -8.15 16.28 -31.82
C ALA A 417 -6.65 16.29 -32.17
N ARG A 418 -5.88 17.20 -31.56
CA ARG A 418 -4.43 17.31 -31.78
C ARG A 418 -3.68 16.09 -31.29
N TYR A 419 -4.07 15.54 -30.14
CA TYR A 419 -3.49 14.31 -29.64
C TYR A 419 -3.68 13.14 -30.61
N LEU A 420 -4.90 12.95 -31.14
CA LEU A 420 -5.19 11.90 -32.11
C LEU A 420 -4.43 12.10 -33.43
N TYR A 421 -4.35 13.34 -33.90
CA TYR A 421 -3.59 13.68 -35.10
C TYR A 421 -2.08 13.47 -34.92
N GLY A 422 -1.53 13.83 -33.75
CA GLY A 422 -0.13 13.56 -33.41
C GLY A 422 0.21 12.08 -33.35
N GLN A 423 -0.70 11.25 -32.83
CA GLN A 423 -0.54 9.78 -32.85
C GLN A 423 -0.54 9.25 -34.29
N TYR A 424 -1.48 9.70 -35.13
CA TYR A 424 -1.52 9.37 -36.55
C TYR A 424 -0.20 9.69 -37.27
N LEU A 425 0.36 10.88 -37.06
CA LEU A 425 1.65 11.27 -37.64
C LEU A 425 2.82 10.42 -37.13
N SER A 426 2.80 10.02 -35.86
CA SER A 426 3.90 9.25 -35.26
C SER A 426 3.90 7.77 -35.65
N VAL A 427 2.73 7.19 -35.90
CA VAL A 427 2.59 5.77 -36.30
C VAL A 427 2.64 5.62 -37.82
N GLY A 428 2.15 6.63 -38.56
CA GLY A 428 2.09 6.60 -40.03
C GLY A 428 0.97 5.73 -40.60
N GLU A 429 0.13 5.13 -39.75
CA GLU A 429 -1.01 4.29 -40.13
C GLU A 429 -2.34 4.95 -39.74
N SER A 430 -3.38 4.68 -40.53
CA SER A 430 -4.73 5.19 -40.26
C SER A 430 -5.39 4.52 -39.05
N ASP A 431 -4.98 3.31 -38.65
CA ASP A 431 -5.49 2.60 -37.47
C ASP A 431 -4.37 2.46 -36.43
N PHE A 432 -4.58 3.00 -35.23
CA PHE A 432 -3.63 2.87 -34.14
C PHE A 432 -4.33 2.59 -32.82
N LYS A 433 -3.62 1.87 -31.94
CA LYS A 433 -4.05 1.67 -30.56
C LYS A 433 -3.70 2.90 -29.73
N LEU A 434 -4.61 3.32 -28.85
CA LEU A 434 -4.29 4.32 -27.85
C LEU A 434 -3.15 3.81 -26.94
N ASP A 435 -2.12 4.64 -26.77
CA ASP A 435 -0.94 4.34 -25.97
C ASP A 435 -1.21 4.28 -24.45
N ALA A 436 -2.39 4.74 -24.00
CA ALA A 436 -2.83 4.69 -22.62
C ALA A 436 -4.36 4.58 -22.51
N PRO A 437 -4.90 4.11 -21.36
CA PRO A 437 -6.34 4.09 -21.12
C PRO A 437 -6.97 5.49 -21.24
N LYS A 438 -8.22 5.56 -21.72
CA LYS A 438 -8.94 6.82 -21.98
C LYS A 438 -8.97 7.78 -20.78
N GLY A 439 -9.09 7.26 -19.55
CA GLY A 439 -9.08 8.09 -18.33
C GLY A 439 -7.72 8.74 -18.05
N VAL A 440 -6.62 8.03 -18.35
CA VAL A 440 -5.25 8.55 -18.22
C VAL A 440 -5.01 9.64 -19.25
N LEU A 441 -5.44 9.42 -20.50
CA LEU A 441 -5.38 10.41 -21.57
C LEU A 441 -6.24 11.64 -21.28
N ALA A 442 -7.43 11.45 -20.72
CA ALA A 442 -8.30 12.54 -20.32
C ALA A 442 -7.62 13.45 -19.28
N SER A 443 -7.05 12.85 -18.22
CA SER A 443 -6.30 13.59 -17.19
C SER A 443 -5.10 14.34 -17.80
N ARG A 444 -4.30 13.69 -18.65
CA ARG A 444 -3.16 14.31 -19.34
C ARG A 444 -3.58 15.50 -20.19
N LEU A 445 -4.68 15.38 -20.94
CA LEU A 445 -5.20 16.45 -21.80
C LEU A 445 -6.02 17.50 -21.04
N SER A 446 -6.00 17.46 -19.70
CA SER A 446 -6.74 18.37 -18.83
C SER A 446 -8.23 18.46 -19.21
N VAL A 447 -8.85 17.30 -19.42
CA VAL A 447 -10.30 17.15 -19.64
C VAL A 447 -10.85 16.05 -18.73
N LYS A 448 -12.10 16.20 -18.27
CA LYS A 448 -12.75 15.13 -17.48
C LYS A 448 -12.96 13.87 -18.35
N PRO A 449 -12.88 12.64 -17.81
CA PRO A 449 -13.08 11.41 -18.58
C PRO A 449 -14.40 11.36 -19.37
N GLU A 450 -15.49 11.91 -18.81
CA GLU A 450 -16.80 12.03 -19.46
C GLU A 450 -16.73 13.02 -20.62
N THR A 451 -15.96 14.11 -20.45
CA THR A 451 -15.76 15.12 -21.49
C THR A 451 -14.90 14.58 -22.63
N PHE A 452 -13.84 13.83 -22.33
CA PHE A 452 -13.01 13.13 -23.33
C PHE A 452 -13.87 12.16 -24.14
N SER A 453 -14.69 11.34 -23.47
CA SER A 453 -15.59 10.39 -24.12
C SER A 453 -16.61 11.10 -25.00
N ARG A 454 -17.19 12.21 -24.52
CA ARG A 454 -18.14 13.04 -25.29
C ARG A 454 -17.50 13.69 -26.52
N ILE A 455 -16.25 14.17 -26.41
CA ILE A 455 -15.51 14.73 -27.54
C ILE A 455 -15.24 13.63 -28.57
N LEU A 456 -14.78 12.46 -28.13
CA LEU A 456 -14.52 11.32 -29.02
C LEU A 456 -15.80 10.88 -29.76
N HIS A 457 -16.95 10.84 -29.08
CA HIS A 457 -18.24 10.59 -29.72
C HIS A 457 -18.62 11.64 -30.77
N LYS A 458 -18.40 12.94 -30.50
CA LYS A 458 -18.64 13.97 -31.52
C LYS A 458 -17.73 13.82 -32.74
N LEU A 459 -16.47 13.41 -32.57
CA LEU A 459 -15.56 13.14 -33.68
C LEU A 459 -16.00 11.89 -34.48
N LEU A 460 -16.59 10.89 -33.81
CA LEU A 460 -17.24 9.73 -34.44
C LEU A 460 -18.45 10.16 -35.29
N ASP A 461 -19.37 10.95 -34.72
CA ASP A 461 -20.59 11.42 -35.39
C ASP A 461 -20.27 12.27 -36.64
N GLN A 462 -19.14 12.96 -36.64
CA GLN A 462 -18.66 13.78 -37.75
C GLN A 462 -17.90 12.99 -38.83
N GLY A 463 -17.72 11.68 -38.62
CA GLY A 463 -16.98 10.81 -39.54
C GLY A 463 -15.48 11.06 -39.58
N LEU A 464 -14.90 11.71 -38.57
CA LEU A 464 -13.47 12.04 -38.53
C LEU A 464 -12.62 10.87 -38.03
N VAL A 465 -13.16 10.10 -37.10
CA VAL A 465 -12.52 8.92 -36.52
C VAL A 465 -13.54 7.80 -36.36
N ARG A 466 -13.08 6.55 -36.33
CA ARG A 466 -13.85 5.36 -35.95
C ARG A 466 -13.17 4.70 -34.75
N VAL A 467 -13.97 4.20 -33.81
CA VAL A 467 -13.45 3.47 -32.64
C VAL A 467 -13.86 2.01 -32.78
N ARG A 468 -12.87 1.11 -32.92
CA ARG A 468 -13.08 -0.35 -32.89
C ARG A 468 -12.45 -0.91 -31.63
N GLY A 469 -13.24 -0.99 -30.56
CA GLY A 469 -12.75 -1.42 -29.24
C GLY A 469 -11.76 -0.40 -28.62
N GLY A 470 -10.49 -0.79 -28.49
CA GLY A 470 -9.38 0.04 -27.99
C GLY A 470 -8.55 0.74 -29.07
N ASN A 471 -8.86 0.49 -30.34
CA ASN A 471 -8.21 1.08 -31.50
C ASN A 471 -9.00 2.27 -32.05
N ILE A 472 -8.26 3.25 -32.58
CA ILE A 472 -8.79 4.43 -33.24
C ILE A 472 -8.32 4.43 -34.69
N GLU A 473 -9.28 4.47 -35.61
CA GLU A 473 -9.07 4.61 -37.04
C GLU A 473 -9.37 6.07 -37.44
N VAL A 474 -8.39 6.79 -37.97
CA VAL A 474 -8.56 8.15 -38.53
C VAL A 474 -9.10 8.02 -39.95
N LEU A 475 -10.32 8.51 -40.17
CA LEU A 475 -11.03 8.39 -41.45
C LEU A 475 -10.74 9.56 -42.40
N ASP A 476 -10.54 10.76 -41.85
CA ASP A 476 -10.26 11.97 -42.61
C ASP A 476 -9.18 12.82 -41.90
N PRO A 477 -7.89 12.58 -42.21
CA PRO A 477 -6.78 13.30 -41.59
C PRO A 477 -6.81 14.82 -41.85
N GLY A 478 -7.34 15.24 -43.00
CA GLY A 478 -7.42 16.65 -43.38
C GLY A 478 -8.40 17.40 -42.50
N ARG A 479 -9.64 16.92 -42.43
CA ARG A 479 -10.67 17.52 -41.56
C ARG A 479 -10.35 17.35 -40.06
N LEU A 480 -9.62 16.28 -39.69
CA LEU A 480 -9.11 16.13 -38.33
C LEU A 480 -8.06 17.20 -37.99
N CYS A 481 -7.12 17.50 -38.91
CA CYS A 481 -6.18 18.62 -38.74
C CYS A 481 -6.91 19.97 -38.63
N ASP A 482 -7.89 20.24 -39.49
CA ASP A 482 -8.65 21.50 -39.46
C ASP A 482 -9.34 21.72 -38.11
N SER A 483 -9.78 20.63 -37.47
CA SER A 483 -10.43 20.65 -36.15
C SER A 483 -9.49 20.97 -34.97
N VAL A 484 -8.17 21.06 -35.22
CA VAL A 484 -7.15 21.42 -34.23
C VAL A 484 -7.06 22.94 -34.02
N GLY A 485 -7.81 23.75 -34.76
CA GLY A 485 -7.91 25.20 -34.53
C GLY A 485 -6.67 25.99 -34.96
N LEU A 486 -5.85 25.46 -35.88
CA LEU A 486 -4.72 26.18 -36.48
C LEU A 486 -5.19 27.14 -37.60
N GLY A 487 -6.13 28.03 -37.30
CA GLY A 487 -6.68 29.01 -38.25
C GLY A 487 -5.73 30.14 -38.67
N GLY A 488 -4.41 29.96 -38.62
CA GLY A 488 -3.46 31.05 -38.91
C GLY A 488 -2.03 30.65 -39.32
N LEU A 489 -1.67 29.36 -39.34
CA LEU A 489 -0.37 28.90 -39.82
C LEU A 489 -0.55 27.64 -40.68
N ALA A 490 -0.93 27.84 -41.94
CA ALA A 490 -1.17 26.82 -42.95
C ALA A 490 0.09 26.02 -43.39
N GLY A 491 1.10 25.88 -42.53
CA GLY A 491 2.41 25.33 -42.88
C GLY A 491 2.77 23.96 -42.28
N GLN A 492 1.93 23.35 -41.42
CA GLN A 492 2.32 22.14 -40.68
C GLN A 492 1.43 20.90 -40.90
N CYS A 493 0.46 20.93 -41.83
CA CYS A 493 -0.42 19.78 -42.09
C CYS A 493 -0.24 19.08 -43.44
N PHE A 494 0.86 19.34 -44.17
CA PHE A 494 1.27 18.50 -45.30
C PHE A 494 2.78 18.26 -45.24
N PRO A 495 3.26 17.01 -45.41
CA PRO A 495 4.66 16.80 -45.75
C PRO A 495 4.87 17.38 -47.15
N SER A 496 5.84 18.29 -47.30
CA SER A 496 6.40 18.56 -48.62
C SER A 496 7.07 17.28 -49.11
N HIS A 497 6.83 16.94 -50.38
CA HIS A 497 7.28 15.73 -51.08
C HIS A 497 8.74 15.36 -50.87
#